data_AF-A0A3P7I2L7-F1
#
_entry.id   AF-A0A3P7I2L7-F1
#
_cell.length_a   1.000
_cell.length_b   1.000
_cell.length_c   1.000
_cell.angle_alpha   90.00
_cell.angle_beta   90.00
_cell.angle_gamma   90.00
#
_symmetry.space_group_name_H-M   'P 1'
#
loop_
_entity.id
_entity.type
_entity.pdbx_description
1 polymer ?
#
loop_
_entity_poly.entity_id
_entity_poly.type
_entity_poly.pdbx_seq_one_letter_code
_entity_poly.pdbx_strand_id
1 'polypeptide(L)' 'MQNVKSVPIMIYTKDGCGFCARAKDLMNTEKIRYEECNVDRIREKDPDKYKPRVNGLVYMTHQTTMPQVSI' A
#
# COMPACT_ATOMS: atom_id res chain seq x y z
N MET A 1 -26.15 -10.53 14.93
CA MET A 1 -25.35 -10.71 13.70
C MET A 1 -23.99 -10.09 13.96
N GLN A 2 -22.95 -10.90 14.10
CA GLN A 2 -21.60 -10.42 14.39
C GLN A 2 -21.00 -9.79 13.13
N ASN A 3 -20.73 -8.49 13.17
CA ASN A 3 -20.02 -7.76 12.12
C ASN A 3 -18.57 -8.27 12.07
N VAL A 4 -18.27 -9.13 11.09
CA VAL A 4 -16.90 -9.40 10.67
C VAL A 4 -16.34 -8.08 10.15
N LYS A 5 -15.53 -7.39 10.96
CA LYS A 5 -14.77 -6.21 10.51
C LYS A 5 -13.96 -6.68 9.30
N SER A 6 -14.30 -6.21 8.09
CA SER A 6 -13.48 -6.50 6.91
C SER A 6 -12.10 -5.95 7.20
N VAL A 7 -11.10 -6.81 7.35
CA VAL A 7 -9.73 -6.35 7.52
C VAL A 7 -9.37 -5.63 6.21
N PRO A 8 -9.07 -4.32 6.25
CA PRO A 8 -8.84 -3.58 5.03
C PRO A 8 -7.50 -4.04 4.44
N ILE A 9 -7.54 -4.58 3.23
CA ILE A 9 -6.33 -4.84 2.46
C ILE A 9 -5.67 -3.49 2.20
N MET A 10 -4.39 -3.37 2.54
CA MET A 10 -3.63 -2.14 2.32
C MET A 10 -2.57 -2.39 1.25
N ILE A 11 -2.57 -1.56 0.20
CA ILE A 11 -1.54 -1.58 -0.83
C ILE A 11 -0.67 -0.34 -0.73
N TYR A 12 0.64 -0.54 -0.63
CA TYR A 12 1.63 0.51 -0.65
C TYR A 12 2.19 0.67 -2.06
N THR A 13 2.17 1.90 -2.57
CA THR A 13 2.49 2.23 -3.96
C THR A 13 3.40 3.45 -4.05
N LYS A 14 3.92 3.71 -5.25
CA LYS A 14 4.70 4.91 -5.60
C LYS A 14 4.33 5.37 -7.01
N ASP A 15 4.59 6.64 -7.33
CA ASP A 15 4.29 7.19 -8.64
C ASP A 15 5.23 6.62 -9.72
N GLY A 16 4.74 6.52 -10.96
CA GLY A 16 5.49 5.92 -12.08
C GLY A 16 5.71 4.40 -11.97
N CYS A 17 5.05 3.71 -11.03
CA CYS A 17 5.21 2.26 -10.82
C CYS A 17 4.24 1.43 -11.66
N GLY A 18 4.71 0.89 -12.79
CA GLY A 18 3.90 0.01 -13.65
C GLY A 18 3.38 -1.26 -12.96
N PHE A 19 4.15 -1.85 -12.04
CA PHE A 19 3.71 -3.00 -11.25
C PHE A 19 2.59 -2.64 -10.27
N CYS A 20 2.63 -1.44 -9.70
CA CYS A 20 1.60 -0.95 -8.79
C CYS A 20 0.27 -0.73 -9.54
N ALA A 21 0.33 -0.22 -10.78
CA ALA A 21 -0.85 -0.12 -11.63
C ALA A 21 -1.48 -1.49 -11.89
N ARG A 22 -0.67 -2.48 -12.33
CA ARG A 22 -1.15 -3.85 -12.57
C ARG A 22 -1.75 -4.51 -11.33
N ALA A 23 -1.16 -4.30 -10.16
CA ALA A 23 -1.69 -4.84 -8.90
C ALA A 23 -3.06 -4.22 -8.56
N LYS A 24 -3.21 -2.91 -8.74
CA LYS A 24 -4.50 -2.23 -8.55
C LYS A 24 -5.55 -2.69 -9.55
N ASP A 25 -5.17 -2.86 -10.81
CA ASP A 25 -6.07 -3.36 -11.86
C ASP A 25 -6.58 -4.77 -11.53
N LEU A 26 -5.71 -5.65 -11.03
CA LEU A 26 -6.10 -6.98 -10.57
C LEU A 26 -7.09 -6.91 -9.40
N MET A 27 -6.79 -6.13 -8.37
CA MET A 27 -7.70 -5.97 -7.22
C MET A 27 -9.06 -5.39 -7.63
N ASN A 28 -9.07 -4.41 -8.56
CA ASN A 28 -10.30 -3.83 -9.09
C ASN A 28 -11.11 -4.86 -9.91
N THR A 29 -10.43 -5.66 -10.73
CA THR A 29 -11.04 -6.72 -11.55
C THR A 29 -11.73 -7.78 -10.68
N GLU A 30 -11.06 -8.19 -9.61
CA GLU A 30 -11.57 -9.15 -8.63
C GLU A 30 -12.56 -8.51 -7.62
N LYS A 31 -12.86 -7.21 -7.75
CA LYS A 31 -13.75 -6.44 -6.85
C LYS A 31 -13.32 -6.50 -5.38
N ILE A 32 -12.02 -6.61 -5.15
CA ILE A 32 -11.42 -6.60 -3.81
C ILE A 32 -11.35 -5.15 -3.33
N ARG A 33 -11.91 -4.87 -2.15
CA ARG A 33 -11.78 -3.55 -1.51
C ARG A 33 -10.39 -3.42 -0.87
N TYR A 34 -9.70 -2.33 -1.16
CA TYR A 34 -8.40 -2.02 -0.59
C TYR A 34 -8.25 -0.51 -0.34
N GLU A 35 -7.32 -0.17 0.55
CA GLU A 35 -6.84 1.19 0.77
C GLU A 35 -5.45 1.36 0.15
N GLU A 36 -5.26 2.44 -0.62
CA GLU A 36 -3.96 2.78 -1.23
C GLU A 36 -3.18 3.77 -0.37
N CYS A 37 -1.94 3.41 -0.03
CA CYS A 37 -0.96 4.26 0.63
C CYS A 37 0.18 4.57 -0.34
N ASN A 38 0.08 5.69 -1.05
CA ASN A 38 1.13 6.15 -1.96
C ASN A 38 2.23 6.88 -1.18
N VAL A 39 3.44 6.33 -1.19
CA VAL A 39 4.56 6.83 -0.39
C VAL A 39 5.15 8.14 -0.92
N ASP A 40 5.07 8.41 -2.22
CA ASP A 40 5.55 9.68 -2.79
C ASP A 40 4.66 10.85 -2.32
N ARG A 41 3.35 10.63 -2.25
CA ARG A 41 2.41 11.62 -1.69
C ARG A 41 2.65 11.89 -0.20
N ILE A 42 3.11 10.90 0.56
CA ILE A 42 3.53 11.10 1.95
C ILE A 42 4.78 11.97 1.99
N ARG A 43 5.77 11.70 1.12
CA ARG A 43 6.99 12.51 1.03
C ARG A 43 6.68 13.99 0.76
N GLU A 44 5.69 14.26 -0.09
CA GLU A 44 5.28 15.63 -0.45
C GLU A 44 4.51 16.34 0.66
N LYS A 45 3.59 15.64 1.33
CA LYS A 45 2.68 16.25 2.34
C LYS A 45 3.28 16.31 3.73
N ASP A 46 4.05 15.30 4.11
CA ASP A 46 4.60 15.12 5.45
C ASP A 46 5.96 14.39 5.37
N PRO A 47 7.03 15.12 4.98
CA PRO A 47 8.36 14.54 4.79
C PRO A 47 8.91 13.82 6.03
N ASP A 48 8.52 14.28 7.22
CA ASP A 48 8.96 13.71 8.51
C ASP A 48 8.37 12.32 8.73
N LYS A 49 7.15 12.06 8.23
CA LYS A 49 6.50 10.73 8.30
C LYS A 49 6.91 9.78 7.19
N TYR A 50 7.56 10.26 6.13
CA TYR A 50 7.97 9.43 5.00
C TYR A 50 8.97 8.34 5.39
N LYS A 51 10.11 8.75 6.01
CA LYS A 51 11.18 7.80 6.37
C LYS A 51 10.70 6.72 7.35
N PRO A 52 10.00 7.03 8.45
CA PRO A 52 9.45 6.02 9.35
C PRO A 52 8.51 5.04 8.64
N ARG A 53 7.67 5.52 7.72
CA ARG A 53 6.71 4.66 7.00
C ARG A 53 7.44 3.66 6.11
N VAL A 54 8.35 4.12 5.25
CA VAL A 54 9.10 3.24 4.33
C VAL A 54 10.02 2.29 5.09
N ASN A 55 10.69 2.77 6.14
CA ASN A 55 11.54 1.90 6.96
C ASN A 55 10.71 0.84 7.71
N GLY A 56 9.52 1.20 8.19
CA GLY A 56 8.59 0.25 8.80
C GLY A 56 8.17 -0.85 7.82
N LEU A 57 7.84 -0.49 6.58
CA LEU A 57 7.55 -1.43 5.50
C LEU A 57 8.69 -2.43 5.29
N VAL A 58 9.90 -1.91 5.06
CA VAL A 58 11.09 -2.75 4.82
C VAL A 58 11.38 -3.64 6.03
N TYR A 59 11.23 -3.13 7.25
CA TYR A 59 11.47 -3.89 8.47
C TYR A 59 10.49 -5.05 8.62
N MET A 60 9.20 -4.82 8.33
CA MET A 60 8.15 -5.84 8.50
C MET A 60 8.14 -6.88 7.38
N THR A 61 8.37 -6.47 6.14
CA THR A 61 8.23 -7.36 4.97
C THR A 61 9.56 -7.89 4.46
N HIS A 62 10.68 -7.31 4.89
CA HIS A 62 12.02 -7.49 4.30
C HIS A 62 12.10 -7.14 2.81
N GLN A 63 11.10 -6.43 2.27
CA GLN A 63 11.05 -6.02 0.88
C GLN A 63 11.28 -4.52 0.74
N THR A 64 12.11 -4.14 -0.23
CA THR A 64 12.41 -2.74 -0.57
C THR A 64 11.68 -2.26 -1.82
N THR A 65 11.05 -3.18 -2.56
CA THR A 65 10.34 -2.90 -3.82
C THR A 65 8.86 -2.59 -3.56
N MET A 66 8.20 -2.00 -4.57
CA MET A 66 6.76 -1.74 -4.58
C MET A 66 6.14 -2.41 -5.82
N PRO A 67 4.86 -2.85 -5.78
CA PRO A 67 3.91 -2.68 -4.66
C PRO A 67 4.14 -3.67 -3.51
N GLN A 68 3.73 -3.29 -2.29
CA GLN A 68 3.64 -4.19 -1.13
C GLN A 68 2.18 -4.26 -0.65
N VAL A 69 1.66 -5.46 -0.42
CA VAL A 69 0.26 -5.68 -0.04
C VAL A 69 0.21 -6.33 1.34
N SER A 70 -0.54 -5.75 2.26
CA SER A 70 -0.82 -6.28 3.59
C SER A 70 -2.29 -6.67 3.70
N ILE A 71 -2.55 -7.81 4.33
CA ILE A 71 -3.90 -8.34 4.63
C ILE A 71 -4.13 -8.26 6.13
#